data_AF-A0A1M6VU55-F1
#
_entry.id   AF-A0A1M6VU55-F1
#
_cell.length_a   1.000
_cell.length_b   1.000
_cell.length_c   1.000
_cell.angle_alpha   90.00
_cell.angle_beta   90.00
_cell.angle_gamma   90.00
#
_symmetry.space_group_name_H-M   'P 1'
#
loop_
_entity.id
_entity.type
_entity.pdbx_description
1 polymer ?
#
loop_
_entity_poly.entity_id
_entity_poly.type
_entity_poly.pdbx_seq_one_letter_code
_entity_poly.pdbx_strand_id
1 'polypeptide(L)'
;MTQGPGRRTFRAVATVSVLLFVGACAPAAEEIADPGEVEASEGTGASGGPSAEWVLRTVRTFTLERMFAEQDPDPAAVHAGDRPGDVLTEAGVLVEDGEGTRVETDPELWSPSLGEGLSGDGPLLQEVDQALADLLRENGVSWCGPEVPGDTFVDSYPALEAGAFDTHEEYLEDIADYVDCGEDPS
;
A
#
# COMPACT_ATOMS: atom_id res chain seq x y z
N MET A 1 24.95 52.44 17.73
CA MET A 1 26.20 51.86 18.28
C MET A 1 25.78 51.18 19.58
N THR A 2 25.65 49.86 19.66
CA THR A 2 26.75 48.89 19.68
C THR A 2 26.33 47.51 19.16
N GLN A 3 27.32 46.87 18.57
CA GLN A 3 27.39 45.58 17.90
C GLN A 3 27.64 44.43 18.90
N GLY A 4 27.16 43.22 18.60
CA GLY A 4 27.59 41.99 19.27
C GLY A 4 26.87 40.72 18.78
N PRO A 5 27.46 39.92 17.88
CA PRO A 5 26.88 38.68 17.37
C PRO A 5 27.26 37.45 18.23
N GLY A 6 26.27 36.61 18.56
CA GLY A 6 26.49 35.33 19.23
C GLY A 6 26.80 34.21 18.24
N ARG A 7 28.08 33.88 18.07
CA ARG A 7 28.56 32.63 17.45
C ARG A 7 28.72 31.56 18.53
N ARG A 8 28.13 30.36 18.36
CA ARG A 8 28.58 29.11 18.99
C ARG A 8 28.29 27.93 18.05
N THR A 9 29.26 27.58 17.19
CA THR A 9 30.09 26.35 17.24
C THR A 9 29.34 25.04 17.03
N PHE A 10 29.35 24.59 15.77
CA PHE A 10 29.21 23.21 15.34
C PHE A 10 30.26 22.30 16.01
N ARG A 11 29.86 21.12 16.44
CA ARG A 11 30.74 19.96 16.65
C ARG A 11 30.06 18.73 16.06
N ALA A 12 30.51 18.34 14.87
CA ALA A 12 30.23 17.04 14.27
C ALA A 12 31.05 15.97 15.00
N VAL A 13 30.42 14.85 15.34
CA VAL A 13 31.11 13.64 15.82
C VAL A 13 30.93 12.58 14.75
N ALA A 14 32.00 12.35 13.98
CA ALA A 14 32.09 11.24 13.04
C ALA A 14 32.47 9.97 13.82
N THR A 15 31.69 8.90 13.67
CA THR A 15 32.07 7.56 14.13
C THR A 15 32.30 6.67 12.92
N VAL A 16 33.57 6.39 12.66
CA VAL A 16 34.05 5.43 11.66
C VAL A 16 34.03 4.05 12.32
N SER A 17 33.27 3.11 11.76
CA SER A 17 33.37 1.69 12.13
C SER A 17 33.89 0.89 10.93
N VAL A 18 35.12 0.42 11.05
CA VAL A 18 35.78 -0.54 10.15
C VAL A 18 35.96 -1.83 10.95
N LEU A 19 35.36 -2.93 10.51
CA LEU A 19 35.78 -4.27 10.93
C LEU A 19 35.95 -5.15 9.69
N LEU A 20 37.23 -5.41 9.41
CA LEU A 20 37.75 -6.39 8.46
C LEU A 20 37.65 -7.79 9.09
N PHE A 21 37.04 -8.75 8.40
CA PHE A 21 37.33 -10.16 8.63
C PHE A 21 37.96 -10.75 7.37
N VAL A 22 39.24 -11.06 7.51
CA VAL A 22 40.07 -11.82 6.56
C VAL A 22 39.98 -13.29 6.97
N GLY A 23 39.46 -14.15 6.09
CA GLY A 23 39.50 -15.61 6.24
C GLY A 23 40.13 -16.23 4.99
N ALA A 24 41.28 -16.87 5.15
CA ALA A 24 42.16 -17.34 4.08
C ALA A 24 42.01 -18.85 3.76
N CYS A 25 41.97 -19.15 2.45
CA CYS A 25 42.66 -20.21 1.66
C CYS A 25 42.64 -21.72 2.04
N ALA A 26 41.87 -22.50 1.24
CA ALA A 26 42.17 -23.65 0.32
C ALA A 26 43.05 -24.86 0.77
N PRO A 27 42.84 -26.09 0.21
CA PRO A 27 43.19 -26.44 -1.18
C PRO A 27 42.21 -27.36 -1.97
N ALA A 28 42.49 -27.43 -3.28
CA ALA A 28 41.74 -27.99 -4.40
C ALA A 28 41.58 -29.52 -4.50
N ALA A 29 40.55 -29.97 -5.22
CA ALA A 29 40.57 -31.20 -6.02
C ALA A 29 39.70 -31.00 -7.29
N GLU A 30 40.31 -31.28 -8.45
CA GLU A 30 39.73 -31.34 -9.79
C GLU A 30 38.59 -32.36 -9.90
N GLU A 31 37.49 -31.99 -10.55
CA GLU A 31 36.86 -32.85 -11.55
C GLU A 31 36.23 -31.97 -12.64
N ILE A 32 36.70 -32.15 -13.86
CA ILE A 32 36.23 -31.48 -15.08
C ILE A 32 34.92 -32.16 -15.48
N ALA A 33 33.80 -31.49 -15.23
CA ALA A 33 32.56 -31.71 -15.97
C ALA A 33 32.23 -30.40 -16.69
N ASP A 34 32.10 -30.48 -18.01
CA ASP A 34 31.56 -29.45 -18.88
C ASP A 34 30.04 -29.64 -18.93
N PRO A 35 29.24 -28.78 -18.28
CA PRO A 35 27.87 -28.57 -18.68
C PRO A 35 27.89 -27.35 -19.59
N GLY A 36 27.71 -27.60 -20.89
CA GLY A 36 27.43 -26.57 -21.87
C GLY A 36 26.43 -25.55 -21.31
N GLU A 37 26.77 -24.28 -21.55
CA GLU A 37 25.87 -23.14 -21.62
C GLU A 37 24.50 -23.41 -20.99
N VAL A 38 24.44 -23.33 -19.66
CA VAL A 38 23.21 -22.86 -19.03
C VAL A 38 23.11 -21.41 -19.47
N GLU A 39 22.42 -21.20 -20.59
CA GLU A 39 21.80 -19.93 -20.93
C GLU A 39 21.26 -19.39 -19.61
N ALA A 40 21.93 -18.37 -19.07
CA ALA A 40 21.30 -17.54 -18.08
C ALA A 40 20.02 -17.10 -18.77
N SER A 41 18.87 -17.60 -18.31
CA SER A 41 17.58 -17.01 -18.63
C SER A 41 17.58 -15.62 -18.01
N GLU A 42 18.30 -14.70 -18.65
CA GLU A 42 18.04 -13.28 -18.66
C GLU A 42 16.69 -13.13 -19.34
N GLY A 43 15.65 -13.02 -18.51
CA GLY A 43 14.29 -12.93 -19.01
C GLY A 43 13.22 -13.36 -18.02
N THR A 44 13.41 -13.19 -16.71
CA THR A 44 12.26 -12.81 -15.89
C THR A 44 11.87 -11.42 -16.40
N GLY A 45 11.03 -11.40 -17.44
CA GLY A 45 10.36 -10.18 -17.86
C GLY A 45 9.79 -9.57 -16.60
N ALA A 46 10.08 -8.29 -16.37
CA ALA A 46 9.35 -7.51 -15.39
C ALA A 46 7.87 -7.82 -15.62
N SER A 47 7.25 -8.55 -14.69
CA SER A 47 5.81 -8.67 -14.65
C SER A 47 5.33 -7.25 -14.45
N GLY A 48 4.99 -6.57 -15.54
CA GLY A 48 4.63 -5.15 -15.59
C GLY A 48 3.27 -4.86 -14.97
N GLY A 49 2.70 -5.84 -14.26
CA GLY A 49 1.45 -5.71 -13.54
C GLY A 49 1.59 -4.95 -12.24
N PRO A 50 0.45 -4.63 -11.60
CA PRO A 50 0.44 -3.91 -10.34
C PRO A 50 1.17 -4.67 -9.22
N SER A 51 1.74 -3.93 -8.27
CA SER A 51 2.31 -4.53 -7.06
C SER A 51 1.22 -5.05 -6.13
N ALA A 52 1.56 -5.99 -5.25
CA ALA A 52 0.63 -6.49 -4.23
C ALA A 52 0.14 -5.36 -3.30
N GLU A 53 1.02 -4.40 -2.99
CA GLU A 53 0.69 -3.22 -2.20
C GLU A 53 -0.32 -2.32 -2.94
N TRP A 54 -0.17 -2.15 -4.26
CA TRP A 54 -1.16 -1.44 -5.06
C TRP A 54 -2.51 -2.14 -5.01
N VAL A 55 -2.54 -3.46 -5.24
CA VAL A 55 -3.78 -4.26 -5.24
C VAL A 55 -4.49 -4.15 -3.90
N LEU A 56 -3.75 -4.36 -2.81
CA LEU A 56 -4.29 -4.31 -1.46
C LEU A 56 -4.84 -2.92 -1.11
N ARG A 57 -4.15 -1.86 -1.52
CA ARG A 57 -4.64 -0.48 -1.31
C ARG A 57 -5.91 -0.22 -2.09
N THR A 58 -5.95 -0.64 -3.36
CA THR A 58 -7.13 -0.46 -4.21
C THR A 58 -8.36 -1.17 -3.62
N VAL A 59 -8.24 -2.45 -3.23
CA VAL A 59 -9.38 -3.17 -2.62
C VAL A 59 -9.83 -2.53 -1.30
N ARG A 60 -8.91 -1.98 -0.50
CA ARG A 60 -9.24 -1.25 0.73
C ARG A 60 -10.06 0.01 0.43
N THR A 61 -9.63 0.80 -0.55
CA THR A 61 -10.33 2.04 -0.93
C THR A 61 -11.73 1.74 -1.46
N PHE A 62 -11.88 0.76 -2.37
CA PHE A 62 -13.19 0.39 -2.91
C PHE A 62 -14.12 -0.21 -1.84
N THR A 63 -13.60 -1.04 -0.94
CA THR A 63 -14.37 -1.57 0.19
C THR A 63 -14.87 -0.44 1.09
N LEU A 64 -14.02 0.56 1.33
CA LEU A 64 -14.40 1.72 2.13
C LEU A 64 -15.45 2.57 1.42
N GLU A 65 -15.31 2.81 0.11
CA GLU A 65 -16.32 3.51 -0.70
C GLU A 65 -17.69 2.83 -0.57
N ARG A 66 -17.73 1.49 -0.76
CA ARG A 66 -18.97 0.71 -0.62
C ARG A 66 -19.57 0.81 0.78
N MET A 67 -18.73 0.82 1.81
CA MET A 67 -19.15 0.98 3.20
C MET A 67 -19.78 2.35 3.48
N PHE A 68 -19.20 3.42 2.94
CA PHE A 68 -19.78 4.77 3.00
C PHE A 68 -21.07 4.90 2.16
N ALA A 69 -21.27 4.05 1.16
CA ALA A 69 -22.52 4.02 0.39
C ALA A 69 -23.66 3.24 1.08
N GLU A 70 -23.33 2.21 1.88
CA GLU A 70 -24.32 1.44 2.66
C GLU A 70 -24.78 2.17 3.93
N GLN A 71 -23.85 2.83 4.61
CA GLN A 71 -24.15 3.61 5.80
C GLN A 71 -24.62 5.00 5.36
N ASP A 72 -25.72 5.51 5.94
CA ASP A 72 -26.10 6.94 5.82
C ASP A 72 -24.82 7.79 5.98
N PRO A 73 -24.62 8.93 5.28
CA PRO A 73 -23.31 9.57 5.06
C PRO A 73 -22.77 10.26 6.33
N ASP A 74 -23.16 9.80 7.52
CA ASP A 74 -22.58 10.14 8.79
C ASP A 74 -21.17 9.54 8.89
N PRO A 75 -20.09 10.34 8.74
CA PRO A 75 -18.72 9.90 8.91
C PRO A 75 -18.38 9.58 10.37
N ALA A 76 -19.35 9.63 11.29
CA ALA A 76 -19.22 9.05 12.63
C ALA A 76 -19.67 7.58 12.68
N ALA A 77 -20.44 7.10 11.70
CA ALA A 77 -20.86 5.71 11.60
C ALA A 77 -19.71 4.82 11.11
N VAL A 78 -18.93 5.33 10.16
CA VAL A 78 -17.56 4.88 9.93
C VAL A 78 -16.71 5.62 10.97
N HIS A 79 -15.80 4.99 11.69
CA HIS A 79 -14.95 5.65 12.71
C HIS A 79 -13.92 6.66 12.14
N ALA A 80 -14.31 7.48 11.15
CA ALA A 80 -13.47 8.41 10.42
C ALA A 80 -13.19 9.73 11.17
N GLY A 81 -13.78 9.95 12.36
CA GLY A 81 -13.47 11.12 13.20
C GLY A 81 -12.19 10.99 14.04
N ASP A 82 -11.53 9.83 14.01
CA ASP A 82 -10.29 9.56 14.74
C ASP A 82 -9.05 9.76 13.84
N ARG A 83 -7.85 9.58 14.42
CA ARG A 83 -6.56 9.73 13.72
C ARG A 83 -6.50 9.08 12.32
N PRO A 84 -7.06 7.88 12.08
CA PRO A 84 -7.06 7.31 10.73
C PRO A 84 -7.79 8.21 9.71
N GLY A 85 -8.94 8.77 10.06
CA GLY A 85 -9.68 9.63 9.15
C GLY A 85 -8.99 10.98 8.91
N ASP A 86 -8.33 11.56 9.91
CA ASP A 86 -7.50 12.77 9.71
C ASP A 86 -6.43 12.53 8.61
N VAL A 87 -5.73 11.40 8.69
CA VAL A 87 -4.72 11.01 7.70
C VAL A 87 -5.33 10.85 6.31
N LEU A 88 -6.48 10.17 6.21
CA LEU A 88 -7.14 9.93 4.93
C LEU A 88 -7.71 11.20 4.31
N THR A 89 -8.22 12.13 5.12
CA THR A 89 -8.68 13.45 4.68
C THR A 89 -7.53 14.32 4.20
N GLU A 90 -6.41 14.36 4.94
CA GLU A 90 -5.20 15.08 4.51
C GLU A 90 -4.59 14.51 3.22
N ALA A 91 -4.71 13.19 3.04
CA ALA A 91 -4.28 12.47 1.86
C ALA A 91 -5.23 12.66 0.65
N GLY A 92 -6.44 13.19 0.86
CA GLY A 92 -7.46 13.35 -0.18
C GLY A 92 -8.20 12.04 -0.52
N VAL A 93 -8.03 10.99 0.29
CA VAL A 93 -8.78 9.73 0.16
C VAL A 93 -10.20 9.89 0.69
N LEU A 94 -10.37 10.62 1.80
CA LEU A 94 -11.66 11.08 2.26
C LEU A 94 -11.86 12.53 1.82
N VAL A 95 -13.00 12.80 1.20
CA VAL A 95 -13.36 14.13 0.72
C VAL A 95 -14.65 14.55 1.40
N GLU A 96 -14.58 15.66 2.14
CA GLU A 96 -15.75 16.29 2.75
C GLU A 96 -16.29 17.40 1.83
N ASP A 97 -17.58 17.34 1.53
CA ASP A 97 -18.28 18.37 0.78
C ASP A 97 -19.64 18.72 1.42
N GLY A 98 -20.45 19.50 0.71
CA GLY A 98 -21.76 19.95 1.21
C GLY A 98 -22.81 18.83 1.34
N GLU A 99 -22.51 17.63 0.86
CA GLU A 99 -23.40 16.46 0.83
C GLU A 99 -22.95 15.36 1.81
N GLY A 100 -21.72 15.45 2.35
CA GLY A 100 -21.20 14.55 3.36
C GLY A 100 -19.72 14.22 3.13
N THR A 101 -19.28 13.11 3.69
CA THR A 101 -17.95 12.55 3.42
C THR A 101 -18.08 11.44 2.39
N ARG A 102 -17.24 11.47 1.36
CA ARG A 102 -17.11 10.42 0.35
C ARG A 102 -15.67 9.90 0.29
N VAL A 103 -15.51 8.70 -0.28
CA VAL A 103 -14.20 8.14 -0.60
C VAL A 103 -13.83 8.53 -2.04
N GLU A 104 -12.58 8.92 -2.25
CA GLU A 104 -11.99 9.14 -3.57
C GLU A 104 -11.24 7.88 -4.00
N THR A 105 -11.77 7.17 -5.00
CA THR A 105 -11.20 5.94 -5.54
C THR A 105 -10.19 6.18 -6.64
N ASP A 106 -10.15 7.37 -7.24
CA ASP A 106 -9.14 7.73 -8.22
C ASP A 106 -7.89 8.30 -7.51
N PRO A 107 -6.78 7.53 -7.46
CA PRO A 107 -5.57 7.98 -6.79
C PRO A 107 -4.86 9.13 -7.50
N GLU A 108 -5.19 9.43 -8.76
CA GLU A 108 -4.67 10.62 -9.44
C GLU A 108 -5.25 11.91 -8.84
N LEU A 109 -6.37 11.81 -8.11
CA LEU A 109 -7.01 12.92 -7.41
C LEU A 109 -6.54 13.07 -5.96
N TRP A 110 -5.75 12.11 -5.46
CA TRP A 110 -5.19 12.18 -4.12
C TRP A 110 -4.11 13.27 -4.01
N SER A 111 -3.70 13.57 -2.77
CA SER A 111 -2.72 14.60 -2.51
C SER A 111 -1.41 14.33 -3.28
N PRO A 112 -0.89 15.32 -4.04
CA PRO A 112 0.32 15.14 -4.84
C PRO A 112 1.58 14.90 -3.98
N SER A 113 1.50 15.10 -2.66
CA SER A 113 2.57 14.76 -1.73
C SER A 113 2.79 13.25 -1.55
N LEU A 114 1.84 12.41 -1.99
CA LEU A 114 1.92 10.95 -1.93
C LEU A 114 2.72 10.33 -3.08
N GLY A 115 3.03 11.11 -4.11
CA GLY A 115 3.64 10.64 -5.36
C GLY A 115 2.62 10.20 -6.41
N GLU A 116 3.10 9.86 -7.61
CA GLU A 116 2.23 9.50 -8.74
C GLU A 116 1.70 8.06 -8.61
N GLY A 117 0.36 7.89 -8.70
CA GLY A 117 -0.29 6.64 -9.11
C GLY A 117 -0.16 5.42 -8.19
N LEU A 118 -0.28 5.59 -6.86
CA LEU A 118 -0.24 4.49 -5.85
C LEU A 118 1.01 3.59 -5.89
N SER A 119 2.00 3.91 -6.72
CA SER A 119 3.19 3.08 -6.94
C SER A 119 4.35 3.46 -6.03
N GLY A 120 4.15 4.46 -5.16
CA GLY A 120 5.14 4.91 -4.20
C GLY A 120 5.35 3.93 -3.04
N ASP A 121 6.47 4.09 -2.35
CA ASP A 121 6.80 3.40 -1.08
C ASP A 121 7.15 4.40 0.04
N GLY A 122 6.80 5.67 -0.18
CA GLY A 122 7.11 6.77 0.74
C GLY A 122 6.41 6.64 2.09
N PRO A 123 6.97 7.27 3.16
CA PRO A 123 6.43 7.16 4.50
C PRO A 123 4.98 7.64 4.62
N LEU A 124 4.59 8.66 3.83
CA LEU A 124 3.20 9.15 3.83
C LEU A 124 2.23 8.13 3.25
N LEU A 125 2.61 7.40 2.20
CA LEU A 125 1.73 6.37 1.62
C LEU A 125 1.57 5.19 2.58
N GLN A 126 2.61 4.84 3.33
CA GLN A 126 2.50 3.84 4.40
C GLN A 126 1.55 4.27 5.52
N GLU A 127 1.53 5.57 5.86
CA GLU A 127 0.55 6.12 6.82
C GLU A 127 -0.88 6.02 6.28
N VAL A 128 -1.08 6.29 4.98
CA VAL A 128 -2.37 6.09 4.31
C VAL A 128 -2.79 4.62 4.32
N ASP A 129 -1.89 3.71 3.99
CA ASP A 129 -2.16 2.26 3.98
C ASP A 129 -2.55 1.76 5.37
N GLN A 130 -1.87 2.26 6.40
CA GLN A 130 -2.19 1.94 7.79
C GLN A 130 -3.54 2.52 8.19
N ALA A 131 -3.83 3.77 7.82
CA ALA A 131 -5.10 4.42 8.14
C ALA A 131 -6.29 3.72 7.48
N LEU A 132 -6.16 3.31 6.21
CA LEU A 132 -7.15 2.46 5.52
C LEU A 132 -7.38 1.14 6.29
N ALA A 133 -6.29 0.46 6.67
CA ALA A 133 -6.38 -0.81 7.40
C ALA A 133 -7.01 -0.65 8.80
N ASP A 134 -6.69 0.43 9.51
CA ASP A 134 -7.25 0.73 10.83
C ASP A 134 -8.75 0.99 10.74
N LEU A 135 -9.18 1.81 9.78
CA LEU A 135 -10.59 2.11 9.57
C LEU A 135 -11.37 0.84 9.20
N LEU A 136 -10.85 0.00 8.31
CA LEU A 136 -11.50 -1.26 7.95
C LEU A 136 -11.51 -2.30 9.08
N ARG A 137 -10.55 -2.25 10.01
CA ARG A 137 -10.56 -3.14 11.19
C ARG A 137 -11.65 -2.77 12.19
N GLU A 138 -11.95 -1.48 12.28
CA GLU A 138 -12.96 -0.95 13.19
C GLU A 138 -14.39 -1.13 12.66
N ASN A 139 -14.54 -1.48 11.38
CA ASN A 139 -15.84 -1.61 10.72
C ASN A 139 -16.04 -3.00 10.10
N GLY A 140 -17.27 -3.51 10.14
CA GLY A 140 -17.63 -4.81 9.58
C GLY A 140 -18.14 -4.72 8.15
N VAL A 141 -17.91 -5.77 7.36
CA VAL A 141 -18.51 -6.00 6.04
C VAL A 141 -19.60 -7.04 6.18
N SER A 142 -20.84 -6.65 5.86
CA SER A 142 -22.04 -7.51 6.00
C SER A 142 -22.89 -7.63 4.73
N TRP A 143 -22.54 -6.92 3.65
CA TRP A 143 -23.31 -6.95 2.41
C TRP A 143 -23.07 -8.21 1.56
N CYS A 144 -21.94 -8.91 1.77
CA CYS A 144 -21.63 -10.18 1.11
C CYS A 144 -22.01 -11.44 1.92
N GLY A 145 -22.79 -11.29 3.00
CA GLY A 145 -23.24 -12.41 3.83
C GLY A 145 -23.08 -12.16 5.32
N PRO A 146 -22.66 -13.15 6.12
CA PRO A 146 -22.38 -12.93 7.54
C PRO A 146 -21.36 -11.81 7.75
N GLU A 147 -21.57 -10.99 8.77
CA GLU A 147 -20.64 -9.91 9.10
C GLU A 147 -19.23 -10.47 9.41
N VAL A 148 -18.24 -9.90 8.74
CA VAL A 148 -16.81 -10.15 8.95
C VAL A 148 -16.08 -8.83 9.20
N PRO A 149 -14.93 -8.82 9.91
CA PRO A 149 -14.10 -7.63 10.01
C PRO A 149 -13.67 -7.16 8.62
N GLY A 150 -13.71 -5.85 8.35
CA GLY A 150 -13.39 -5.30 7.03
C GLY A 150 -11.94 -5.55 6.62
N ASP A 151 -11.00 -5.51 7.55
CA ASP A 151 -9.60 -5.87 7.29
C ASP A 151 -9.45 -7.34 6.87
N THR A 152 -10.23 -8.24 7.47
CA THR A 152 -10.27 -9.65 7.09
C THR A 152 -10.89 -9.86 5.69
N PHE A 153 -11.93 -9.09 5.36
CA PHE A 153 -12.54 -9.11 4.03
C PHE A 153 -11.51 -8.70 2.96
N VAL A 154 -10.83 -7.57 3.12
CA VAL A 154 -9.89 -7.08 2.10
C VAL A 154 -8.61 -7.93 1.99
N ASP A 155 -8.10 -8.45 3.10
CA ASP A 155 -6.88 -9.28 3.11
C ASP A 155 -7.12 -10.65 2.43
N SER A 156 -8.38 -11.05 2.25
CA SER A 156 -8.74 -12.27 1.51
C SER A 156 -8.53 -12.12 0.00
N TYR A 157 -8.67 -10.91 -0.56
CA TYR A 157 -8.58 -10.70 -2.00
C TYR A 157 -7.20 -11.03 -2.58
N PRO A 158 -6.06 -10.49 -2.08
CA PRO A 158 -4.75 -10.87 -2.58
C PRO A 158 -4.43 -12.36 -2.39
N ALA A 159 -5.03 -13.03 -1.39
CA ALA A 159 -4.82 -14.46 -1.19
C ALA A 159 -5.51 -15.31 -2.28
N LEU A 160 -6.56 -14.79 -2.90
CA LEU A 160 -7.29 -15.43 -3.99
C LEU A 160 -6.68 -15.08 -5.35
N GLU A 161 -6.38 -13.79 -5.57
CA GLU A 161 -6.15 -13.25 -6.92
C GLU A 161 -4.74 -12.65 -7.11
N ALA A 162 -3.79 -12.82 -6.18
CA ALA A 162 -2.44 -12.29 -6.37
C ALA A 162 -1.75 -12.84 -7.62
N GLY A 163 -1.44 -11.94 -8.55
CA GLY A 163 -0.81 -12.26 -9.83
C GLY A 163 -1.77 -12.88 -10.85
N ALA A 164 -3.09 -12.78 -10.64
CA ALA A 164 -4.10 -13.26 -11.58
C ALA A 164 -4.13 -12.44 -12.88
N PHE A 165 -3.81 -11.14 -12.80
CA PHE A 165 -3.88 -10.21 -13.92
C PHE A 165 -2.56 -9.48 -14.18
N ASP A 166 -2.38 -9.06 -15.43
CA ASP A 166 -1.18 -8.37 -15.91
C ASP A 166 -1.35 -6.85 -15.94
N THR A 167 -2.58 -6.33 -15.81
CA THR A 167 -2.88 -4.89 -15.95
C THR A 167 -3.66 -4.32 -14.76
N HIS A 168 -3.53 -3.01 -14.55
CA HIS A 168 -4.28 -2.30 -13.51
C HIS A 168 -5.79 -2.31 -13.79
N GLU A 169 -6.19 -2.23 -15.06
CA GLU A 169 -7.59 -2.19 -15.49
C GLU A 169 -8.31 -3.50 -15.15
N GLU A 170 -7.69 -4.65 -15.43
CA GLU A 170 -8.26 -5.96 -15.08
C GLU A 170 -8.45 -6.12 -13.56
N TYR A 171 -7.48 -5.67 -12.75
CA TYR A 171 -7.65 -5.66 -11.29
C TYR A 171 -8.76 -4.70 -10.84
N LEU A 172 -8.94 -3.54 -11.47
CA LEU A 172 -10.00 -2.60 -11.08
C LEU A 172 -11.38 -3.19 -11.33
N GLU A 173 -11.58 -3.84 -12.48
CA GLU A 173 -12.84 -4.53 -12.80
C GLU A 173 -13.11 -5.67 -11.82
N ASP A 174 -12.11 -6.49 -11.54
CA ASP A 174 -12.24 -7.64 -10.63
C ASP A 174 -12.40 -7.22 -9.15
N ILE A 175 -11.70 -6.18 -8.69
CA ILE A 175 -11.88 -5.62 -7.34
C ILE A 175 -13.29 -5.04 -7.18
N ALA A 176 -13.81 -4.34 -8.19
CA ALA A 176 -15.17 -3.82 -8.16
C ALA A 176 -16.19 -4.95 -8.03
N ASP A 177 -16.04 -6.03 -8.83
CA ASP A 177 -16.88 -7.22 -8.73
C ASP A 177 -16.77 -7.87 -7.35
N TYR A 178 -15.55 -8.08 -6.84
CA TYR A 178 -15.30 -8.63 -5.51
C TYR A 178 -15.98 -7.84 -4.38
N VAL A 179 -15.85 -6.51 -4.39
CA VAL A 179 -16.46 -5.62 -3.39
C VAL A 179 -17.98 -5.65 -3.47
N ASP A 180 -18.55 -5.83 -4.65
CA ASP A 180 -19.99 -6.03 -4.86
C ASP A 180 -20.45 -7.49 -4.71
N CYS A 181 -19.59 -8.34 -4.15
CA CYS A 181 -19.82 -9.76 -3.85
C CYS A 181 -19.86 -10.71 -5.05
N GLY A 182 -19.50 -10.21 -6.24
CA GLY A 182 -19.50 -10.94 -7.49
C GLY A 182 -20.90 -11.38 -7.96
N GLU A 183 -21.05 -11.57 -9.26
CA GLU A 183 -22.17 -12.37 -9.75
C GLU A 183 -21.91 -13.84 -9.38
N ASP A 184 -22.71 -14.40 -8.46
CA ASP A 184 -22.74 -15.85 -8.20
C ASP A 184 -22.75 -16.59 -9.56
N PRO A 185 -21.74 -17.41 -9.90
CA PRO A 185 -21.77 -18.18 -11.13
C PRO A 185 -22.91 -19.20 -11.02
N SER A 186 -24.08 -18.83 -11.54
CA SER A 186 -25.30 -19.65 -11.59
C SER A 186 -25.16 -20.84 -12.52
#